data_AF-A0A0D0CU62-F1
#
_entry.id   AF-A0A0D0CU62-F1
#
_cell.length_a   1.000
_cell.length_b   1.000
_cell.length_c   1.000
_cell.angle_alpha   90.00
_cell.angle_beta   90.00
_cell.angle_gamma   90.00
#
_symmetry.space_group_name_H-M   'P 1'
#
loop_
_entity.id
_entity.type
_entity.pdbx_description
1 polymer ?
#
loop_
_entity_poly.entity_id
_entity_poly.type
_entity_poly.pdbx_seq_one_letter_code
_entity_poly.pdbx_strand_id
1 'polypeptide(L)'
;MQNANEQPNSSENKPVEKWLYVFAESSGHLTSTYGASSSWSLMYNLYPDKLLGFNLVNETIYNNQTSWYSNVTSSAQAFGLPFDSNEATTAKSHWTLFSAGTVTNPKTRDSLVSMIHAAALNQNSFVVFPTTYNTSNGSHLGGPAR
;
A
#
# COMPACT_ATOMS: atom_id res chain seq x y z
N MET A 1 10.94 51.37 -17.15
CA MET A 1 10.34 50.87 -15.89
C MET A 1 9.07 50.12 -16.28
N GLN A 2 9.15 48.79 -16.38
CA GLN A 2 7.98 47.93 -16.58
C GLN A 2 7.87 47.07 -15.32
N ASN A 3 6.87 47.38 -14.49
CA ASN A 3 6.43 46.50 -13.43
C ASN A 3 5.65 45.36 -14.09
N ALA A 4 6.27 44.20 -14.20
CA ALA A 4 5.56 42.96 -14.48
C ALA A 4 5.00 42.45 -13.14
N ASN A 5 3.68 42.57 -12.98
CA ASN A 5 2.93 41.75 -12.05
C ASN A 5 3.06 40.29 -12.51
N GLU A 6 4.03 39.56 -11.97
CA GLU A 6 4.02 38.10 -12.04
C GLU A 6 2.94 37.60 -11.07
N GLN A 7 1.75 37.33 -11.62
CA GLN A 7 0.79 36.45 -10.98
C GLN A 7 1.40 35.04 -10.92
N PRO A 8 1.38 34.35 -9.77
CA PRO A 8 1.89 32.98 -9.70
C PRO A 8 1.01 32.07 -10.57
N ASN A 9 1.57 31.54 -11.66
CA ASN A 9 0.92 30.56 -12.53
C ASN A 9 0.59 29.31 -11.72
N SER A 10 -0.69 29.13 -11.38
CA SER A 10 -1.23 28.04 -10.57
C SER A 10 -1.54 26.77 -11.39
N SER A 11 -0.74 26.43 -12.40
CA SER A 11 -1.07 25.35 -13.35
C SER A 11 0.07 24.37 -13.62
N GLU A 12 1.06 24.27 -12.74
CA GLU A 12 1.97 23.11 -12.73
C GLU A 12 1.40 22.06 -11.79
N ASN A 13 0.79 21.01 -12.36
CA ASN A 13 0.37 19.86 -11.57
C ASN A 13 1.58 19.34 -10.80
N LYS A 14 1.48 19.27 -9.46
CA LYS A 14 2.59 18.85 -8.61
C LYS A 14 3.05 17.44 -9.01
N PRO A 15 4.34 17.08 -8.88
CA PRO A 15 4.83 15.73 -9.23
C PRO A 15 3.99 14.58 -8.66
N VAL A 16 3.40 14.77 -7.46
CA VAL A 16 2.47 13.84 -6.81
C VAL A 16 1.18 13.68 -7.59
N GLU A 17 0.59 14.75 -8.11
CA GLU A 17 -0.64 14.70 -8.90
C GLU A 17 -0.40 13.99 -10.23
N LYS A 18 0.76 14.22 -10.87
CA LYS A 18 1.15 13.49 -12.08
C LYS A 18 1.33 12.00 -11.81
N TRP A 19 1.97 11.64 -10.69
CA TRP A 19 2.12 10.25 -10.29
C TRP A 19 0.76 9.58 -10.04
N LEU A 20 -0.11 10.23 -9.26
CA LEU A 20 -1.46 9.73 -8.99
C LEU A 20 -2.27 9.58 -10.28
N TYR A 21 -2.20 10.53 -11.21
CA TYR A 21 -2.92 10.45 -12.48
C TYR A 21 -2.55 9.21 -13.31
N VAL A 22 -1.26 8.84 -13.32
CA VAL A 22 -0.75 7.70 -14.09
C VAL A 22 -1.17 6.34 -13.49
N PHE A 23 -1.38 6.28 -12.18
CA PHE A 23 -1.66 5.03 -11.46
C PHE A 23 -3.09 4.90 -10.91
N ALA A 24 -3.83 6.00 -10.79
CA ALA A 24 -5.21 6.03 -10.28
C ALA A 24 -6.25 5.97 -11.41
N GLU A 25 -5.99 5.14 -12.44
CA GLU A 25 -7.01 4.85 -13.45
C GLU A 25 -8.33 4.38 -12.79
N SER A 26 -9.42 4.36 -13.56
CA SER A 26 -10.82 4.18 -13.11
C SER A 26 -11.16 2.87 -12.34
N SER A 27 -10.17 2.07 -11.96
CA SER A 27 -10.30 0.77 -11.28
C SER A 27 -10.59 0.86 -9.77
N GLY A 28 -10.60 2.06 -9.19
CA GLY A 28 -10.89 2.25 -7.76
C GLY A 28 -9.73 1.89 -6.81
N HIS A 29 -8.54 1.60 -7.36
CA HIS A 29 -7.29 1.45 -6.61
C HIS A 29 -6.10 1.96 -7.43
N LEU A 30 -4.91 1.99 -6.84
CA LEU A 30 -3.68 2.37 -7.54
C LEU A 30 -3.12 1.14 -8.25
N THR A 31 -2.76 1.28 -9.52
CA THR A 31 -2.13 0.23 -10.32
C THR A 31 -0.64 0.16 -10.02
N SER A 32 -0.04 -1.03 -10.16
CA SER A 32 1.41 -1.18 -10.02
C SER A 32 2.14 -1.19 -11.36
N THR A 33 1.41 -1.45 -12.45
CA THR A 33 1.94 -1.53 -13.82
C THR A 33 1.16 -0.59 -14.75
N TYR A 34 1.88 0.24 -15.51
CA TYR A 34 1.28 1.19 -16.44
C TYR A 34 0.44 0.48 -17.51
N GLY A 35 -0.78 0.95 -17.73
CA GLY A 35 -1.72 0.38 -18.71
C GLY A 35 -2.31 -0.98 -18.32
N ALA A 36 -2.06 -1.49 -17.11
CA ALA A 36 -2.63 -2.73 -16.60
C ALA A 36 -3.60 -2.43 -15.44
N SER A 37 -4.86 -2.18 -15.79
CA SER A 37 -5.91 -1.79 -14.83
C SER A 37 -6.20 -2.84 -13.74
N SER A 38 -5.88 -4.12 -13.99
CA SER A 38 -6.00 -5.19 -13.01
C SER A 38 -4.79 -5.34 -12.07
N SER A 39 -3.69 -4.64 -12.36
CA SER A 39 -2.47 -4.70 -11.53
C SER A 39 -2.64 -3.89 -10.25
N TRP A 40 -2.05 -4.33 -9.15
CA TRP A 40 -2.09 -3.60 -7.89
C TRP A 40 -0.89 -3.95 -7.01
N SER A 41 -0.60 -3.09 -6.04
CA SER A 41 0.41 -3.35 -5.01
C SER A 41 -0.01 -2.73 -3.67
N LEU A 42 0.62 -3.16 -2.59
CA LEU A 42 0.53 -2.50 -1.30
C LEU A 42 1.16 -1.10 -1.40
N MET A 43 0.36 -0.05 -1.22
CA MET A 43 0.76 1.34 -1.42
C MET A 43 1.44 1.90 -0.17
N TYR A 44 2.54 1.26 0.23
CA TYR A 44 3.31 1.64 1.43
C TYR A 44 3.91 3.05 1.33
N ASN A 45 4.17 3.53 0.11
CA ASN A 45 4.68 4.88 -0.15
C ASN A 45 3.71 6.01 0.24
N LEU A 46 2.43 5.71 0.49
CA LEU A 46 1.48 6.70 1.01
C LEU A 46 1.67 6.95 2.52
N TYR A 47 2.40 6.08 3.24
CA TYR A 47 2.54 6.17 4.69
C TYR A 47 3.22 7.46 5.17
N PRO A 48 4.33 7.94 4.57
CA PRO A 48 4.96 9.19 5.00
C PRO A 48 4.03 10.41 4.91
N ASP A 49 3.16 10.48 3.91
CA ASP A 49 2.20 11.59 3.75
C ASP A 49 1.20 11.63 4.92
N LYS A 50 0.65 10.47 5.32
CA LYS A 50 -0.22 10.35 6.50
C LYS A 50 0.52 10.54 7.81
N LEU A 51 1.70 9.96 7.96
CA LEU A 51 2.49 10.01 9.21
C LEU A 51 2.91 11.45 9.53
N LEU A 52 3.36 12.20 8.53
CA LEU A 52 3.92 13.54 8.70
C LEU A 52 2.90 14.65 8.44
N GLY A 53 1.70 14.31 7.97
CA GLY A 53 0.62 15.26 7.73
C GLY A 53 0.92 16.26 6.61
N PHE A 54 1.64 15.82 5.57
CA PHE A 54 2.00 16.70 4.46
C PHE A 54 0.80 17.07 3.57
N ASN A 55 -0.26 16.25 3.59
CA ASN A 55 -1.49 16.44 2.81
C ASN A 55 -1.20 16.60 1.30
N LEU A 56 -0.23 15.84 0.78
CA LEU A 56 0.14 15.81 -0.62
C LEU A 56 -0.82 14.97 -1.46
N VAL A 57 -1.43 13.95 -0.84
CA VAL A 57 -2.34 13.02 -1.51
C VAL A 57 -3.78 13.32 -1.06
N ASN A 58 -4.70 13.39 -2.03
CA ASN A 58 -6.11 13.65 -1.75
C ASN A 58 -6.73 12.50 -0.94
N GLU A 59 -7.56 12.83 0.06
CA GLU A 59 -8.24 11.85 0.93
C GLU A 59 -9.03 10.78 0.16
N THR A 60 -9.55 11.13 -1.03
CA THR A 60 -10.27 10.20 -1.90
C THR A 60 -9.40 8.99 -2.29
N ILE A 61 -8.10 9.18 -2.49
CA ILE A 61 -7.17 8.08 -2.80
C ILE A 61 -7.08 7.11 -1.63
N TYR A 62 -6.99 7.61 -0.40
CA TYR A 62 -6.94 6.78 0.80
C TYR A 62 -8.24 6.00 1.01
N ASN A 63 -9.39 6.63 0.79
CA ASN A 63 -10.69 5.96 0.85
C ASN A 63 -10.84 4.86 -0.22
N ASN A 64 -10.37 5.13 -1.43
CA ASN A 64 -10.35 4.17 -2.53
C ASN A 64 -9.44 2.98 -2.20
N GLN A 65 -8.19 3.22 -1.75
CA GLN A 65 -7.29 2.15 -1.29
C GLN A 65 -7.88 1.35 -0.13
N THR A 66 -8.52 2.02 0.82
CA THR A 66 -9.15 1.36 1.98
C THR A 66 -10.27 0.43 1.55
N SER A 67 -11.11 0.87 0.61
CA SER A 67 -12.21 0.07 0.06
C SER A 67 -11.67 -1.13 -0.72
N TRP A 68 -10.62 -0.91 -1.52
CA TRP A 68 -9.92 -1.98 -2.23
C TRP A 68 -9.32 -3.01 -1.28
N TYR A 69 -8.54 -2.60 -0.28
CA TYR A 69 -7.95 -3.49 0.72
C TYR A 69 -9.02 -4.24 1.52
N SER A 70 -10.14 -3.60 1.86
CA SER A 70 -11.26 -4.30 2.49
C SER A 70 -11.83 -5.40 1.60
N ASN A 71 -11.84 -5.21 0.27
CA ASN A 71 -12.31 -6.22 -0.67
C ASN A 71 -11.30 -7.37 -0.80
N VAL A 72 -10.03 -7.06 -1.11
CA VAL A 72 -9.02 -8.11 -1.37
C VAL A 72 -8.65 -8.91 -0.13
N THR A 73 -8.82 -8.34 1.08
CA THR A 73 -8.61 -9.10 2.33
C THR A 73 -9.64 -10.21 2.53
N SER A 74 -10.82 -10.15 1.90
CA SER A 74 -11.83 -11.20 2.00
C SER A 74 -11.43 -12.53 1.36
N SER A 75 -10.49 -12.49 0.41
CA SER A 75 -9.93 -13.65 -0.29
C SER A 75 -8.44 -13.85 0.00
N ALA A 76 -7.90 -13.18 1.02
CA ALA A 76 -6.50 -13.28 1.39
C ALA A 76 -6.14 -14.67 1.91
N GLN A 77 -4.88 -15.05 1.70
CA GLN A 77 -4.31 -16.24 2.31
C GLN A 77 -4.03 -15.99 3.79
N ALA A 78 -3.82 -17.07 4.56
CA ALA A 78 -3.72 -17.02 6.02
C ALA A 78 -2.65 -16.07 6.56
N PHE A 79 -1.55 -15.87 5.82
CA PHE A 79 -0.41 -15.09 6.30
C PHE A 79 -0.27 -13.71 5.65
N GLY A 80 -1.14 -13.36 4.70
CA GLY A 80 -1.07 -12.04 4.08
C GLY A 80 -1.63 -11.96 2.68
N LEU A 81 -1.65 -10.71 2.21
CA LEU A 81 -1.79 -10.39 0.81
C LEU A 81 -0.42 -10.50 0.10
N PRO A 82 -0.40 -10.83 -1.20
CA PRO A 82 0.80 -10.60 -2.00
C PRO A 82 1.14 -9.09 -2.01
N PHE A 83 2.42 -8.76 -2.04
CA PHE A 83 2.83 -7.35 -2.04
C PHE A 83 2.55 -6.65 -3.39
N ASP A 84 2.45 -7.42 -4.47
CA ASP A 84 2.11 -6.98 -5.82
C ASP A 84 1.34 -8.10 -6.54
N SER A 85 0.39 -7.74 -7.40
CA SER A 85 -0.37 -8.68 -8.23
C SER A 85 0.49 -9.58 -9.13
N ASN A 86 1.68 -9.13 -9.53
CA ASN A 86 2.65 -9.90 -10.31
C ASN A 86 3.42 -10.92 -9.46
N GLU A 87 3.32 -10.83 -8.13
CA GLU A 87 4.04 -11.65 -7.15
C GLU A 87 3.06 -12.33 -6.20
N ALA A 88 2.18 -13.16 -6.78
CA ALA A 88 0.95 -13.67 -6.16
C ALA A 88 1.11 -14.45 -4.84
N THR A 89 2.33 -14.92 -4.50
CA THR A 89 2.57 -15.74 -3.30
C THR A 89 3.49 -15.09 -2.28
N THR A 90 4.02 -13.89 -2.55
CA THR A 90 5.03 -13.26 -1.69
C THR A 90 4.40 -12.15 -0.86
N ALA A 91 4.39 -12.30 0.46
CA ALA A 91 4.00 -11.27 1.41
C ALA A 91 5.22 -10.46 1.88
N LYS A 92 4.99 -9.19 2.22
CA LYS A 92 5.98 -8.32 2.87
C LYS A 92 5.38 -7.66 4.11
N SER A 93 5.87 -8.00 5.30
CA SER A 93 5.27 -7.54 6.56
C SER A 93 5.31 -6.02 6.72
N HIS A 94 6.49 -5.43 6.52
CA HIS A 94 6.70 -3.99 6.54
C HIS A 94 5.80 -3.23 5.53
N TRP A 95 5.67 -3.69 4.28
CA TRP A 95 4.79 -3.05 3.30
C TRP A 95 3.33 -3.11 3.74
N THR A 96 2.90 -4.27 4.23
CA THR A 96 1.54 -4.46 4.75
C THR A 96 1.26 -3.54 5.93
N LEU A 97 2.19 -3.40 6.87
CA LEU A 97 2.05 -2.52 8.03
C LEU A 97 2.01 -1.04 7.66
N PHE A 98 2.86 -0.60 6.73
CA PHE A 98 2.81 0.79 6.23
C PHE A 98 1.51 1.07 5.48
N SER A 99 1.02 0.14 4.67
CA SER A 99 -0.31 0.26 4.05
C SER A 99 -1.44 0.23 5.09
N ALA A 100 -1.33 -0.55 6.16
CA ALA A 100 -2.30 -0.53 7.25
C ALA A 100 -2.31 0.83 7.97
N GLY A 101 -1.18 1.54 8.00
CA GLY A 101 -1.08 2.90 8.52
C GLY A 101 -1.73 3.97 7.65
N THR A 102 -2.13 3.66 6.41
CA THR A 102 -2.73 4.63 5.47
C THR A 102 -4.23 4.47 5.31
N VAL A 103 -4.81 3.35 5.74
CA VAL A 103 -6.25 3.12 5.58
C VAL A 103 -7.10 3.98 6.50
N THR A 104 -8.30 4.31 6.05
CA THR A 104 -9.25 5.17 6.77
C THR A 104 -10.27 4.38 7.59
N ASN A 105 -10.27 3.04 7.47
CA ASN A 105 -11.17 2.14 8.18
C ASN A 105 -10.40 1.24 9.18
N PRO A 106 -10.72 1.29 10.48
CA PRO A 106 -10.07 0.46 11.49
C PRO A 106 -10.19 -1.05 11.25
N LYS A 107 -11.31 -1.53 10.71
CA LYS A 107 -11.48 -2.97 10.39
C LYS A 107 -10.52 -3.41 9.30
N THR A 108 -10.35 -2.61 8.25
CA THR A 108 -9.37 -2.90 7.19
C THR A 108 -7.95 -2.91 7.74
N ARG A 109 -7.61 -1.95 8.60
CA ARG A 109 -6.31 -1.92 9.30
C ARG A 109 -6.10 -3.20 10.10
N ASP A 110 -7.08 -3.57 10.92
CA ASP A 110 -6.98 -4.74 11.80
C ASP A 110 -6.88 -6.04 10.99
N SER A 111 -7.59 -6.17 9.87
CA SER A 111 -7.41 -7.28 8.92
C SER A 111 -5.97 -7.36 8.41
N LEU A 112 -5.39 -6.25 7.94
CA LEU A 112 -4.00 -6.22 7.47
C LEU A 112 -3.01 -6.60 8.58
N VAL A 113 -3.17 -6.04 9.78
CA VAL A 113 -2.29 -6.31 10.94
C VAL A 113 -2.44 -7.75 11.43
N SER A 114 -3.65 -8.30 11.46
CA SER A 114 -3.90 -9.67 11.92
C SER A 114 -3.20 -10.73 11.06
N MET A 115 -3.08 -10.52 9.75
CA MET A 115 -2.32 -11.41 8.87
C MET A 115 -0.81 -11.39 9.20
N ILE A 116 -0.27 -10.22 9.55
CA ILE A 116 1.13 -10.11 10.01
C ILE A 116 1.32 -10.80 11.35
N HIS A 117 0.36 -10.65 12.26
CA HIS A 117 0.35 -11.35 13.53
C HIS A 117 0.33 -12.88 13.34
N ALA A 118 -0.48 -13.39 12.40
CA ALA A 118 -0.50 -14.81 12.05
C ALA A 118 0.87 -15.29 11.54
N ALA A 119 1.55 -14.50 10.70
CA ALA A 119 2.90 -14.83 10.22
C ALA A 119 3.93 -14.83 11.35
N ALA A 120 3.88 -13.84 12.25
CA ALA A 120 4.80 -13.73 13.38
C ALA A 120 4.65 -14.86 14.40
N LEU A 121 3.45 -15.43 14.54
CA LEU A 121 3.14 -16.54 15.43
C LEU A 121 3.21 -17.93 14.77
N ASN A 122 3.63 -18.01 13.50
CA ASN A 122 3.67 -19.27 12.77
C ASN A 122 4.76 -20.20 13.31
N GLN A 123 4.38 -21.19 14.12
CA GLN A 123 5.32 -22.17 14.69
C GLN A 123 5.86 -23.18 13.66
N ASN A 124 5.11 -23.42 12.57
CA ASN A 124 5.51 -24.39 11.54
C ASN A 124 6.66 -23.88 10.66
N SER A 125 6.85 -22.56 10.59
CA SER A 125 7.99 -21.92 9.92
C SER A 125 8.52 -20.79 10.80
N PHE A 126 8.89 -21.15 12.04
CA PHE A 126 9.28 -20.16 13.03
C PHE A 126 10.54 -19.41 12.62
N VAL A 127 10.36 -18.12 12.39
CA VAL A 127 11.40 -17.12 12.18
C VAL A 127 10.94 -15.86 12.88
N VAL A 128 11.86 -15.17 13.58
CA VAL A 128 11.51 -13.93 14.28
C VAL A 128 11.16 -12.86 13.24
N PHE A 129 9.87 -12.52 13.19
CA PHE A 129 9.30 -11.42 12.41
C PHE A 129 9.89 -11.25 10.99
N PRO A 130 9.68 -12.23 10.08
CA PRO A 130 10.27 -12.17 8.75
C PRO A 130 9.72 -10.99 7.94
N THR A 131 10.59 -10.31 7.21
CA THR A 131 10.18 -9.21 6.32
C THR A 131 9.54 -9.71 5.03
N THR A 132 9.91 -10.90 4.54
CA THR A 132 9.36 -11.52 3.33
C THR A 132 9.09 -13.01 3.55
N TYR A 133 7.89 -13.48 3.19
CA TYR A 133 7.45 -14.86 3.41
C TYR A 133 6.29 -15.25 2.47
N ASN A 134 5.97 -16.54 2.38
CA ASN A 134 4.88 -17.03 1.53
C ASN A 134 3.50 -16.76 2.14
N THR A 135 2.56 -16.25 1.35
CA THR A 135 1.21 -15.86 1.80
C THR A 135 0.36 -17.03 2.32
N SER A 136 0.57 -18.25 1.81
CA SER A 136 -0.26 -19.43 2.08
C SER A 136 0.21 -20.26 3.26
N ASN A 137 1.53 -20.51 3.37
CA ASN A 137 2.09 -21.36 4.44
C ASN A 137 3.05 -20.62 5.40
N GLY A 138 3.30 -19.34 5.16
CA GLY A 138 4.16 -18.51 6.00
C GLY A 138 5.64 -18.90 5.94
N SER A 139 6.06 -19.68 4.93
CA SER A 139 7.45 -20.09 4.80
C SER A 139 8.36 -18.87 4.60
N HIS A 140 9.44 -18.83 5.36
CA HIS A 140 10.40 -17.73 5.29
C HIS A 140 11.05 -17.64 3.89
N LEU A 141 11.04 -16.42 3.32
CA LEU A 141 11.72 -16.10 2.07
C LEU A 141 12.87 -15.12 2.27
N GLY A 142 12.78 -14.21 3.25
CA GLY A 142 13.88 -13.28 3.54
C GLY A 142 13.68 -12.33 4.71
N GLY A 143 14.82 -11.71 5.08
CA GLY A 143 14.97 -10.67 6.10
C GLY A 143 14.35 -11.01 7.46
N PRO A 144 14.86 -12.03 8.16
CA PRO A 144 14.51 -12.28 9.55
C PRO A 144 15.08 -11.18 10.44
N ALA A 145 14.39 -10.85 11.53
CA ALA A 145 14.99 -10.06 12.60
C ALA A 145 16.13 -10.87 13.26
N ARG A 146 17.18 -10.18 13.71
CA ARG A 146 18.35 -10.76 14.39
C ARG A 146 18.41 -10.33 15.83
#